data_AF-A0A2V5QNP7-F1
#
_entry.id   AF-A0A2V5QNP7-F1
#
_cell.length_a   1.000
_cell.length_b   1.000
_cell.length_c   1.000
_cell.angle_alpha   90.00
_cell.angle_beta   90.00
_cell.angle_gamma   90.00
#
_symmetry.space_group_name_H-M   'P 1'
#
loop_
_entity.id
_entity.type
_entity.pdbx_description
1 polymer ?
#
loop_
_entity_poly.entity_id
_entity_poly.type
_entity_poly.pdbx_seq_one_letter_code
_entity_poly.pdbx_strand_id
1 'polypeptide(L)'
;VFVTWSGYSDATKELQMEANEADDLFHITQELPDPARTAIRQGLMDYIASVYNDELKRMSQGQISLHSNPAMARLITVVYQMDEKSIPNRELYAETVKRLNNLAQYRRLRIFAGNDTVPSVVWLVLLVGAVFTISYTWLFGMKNIRAQYMIATTLTVTITLILFLIYVLDHPFTGTSKVSDEPLREVMAILQKE
;
A
#
# COMPACT_ATOMS: atom_id res chain seq x y z
N VAL A 1 10.78 -14.52 -2.63
CA VAL A 1 9.52 -14.68 -3.38
C VAL A 1 8.31 -14.71 -2.46
N PHE A 2 8.18 -15.66 -1.52
CA PHE A 2 7.02 -15.67 -0.60
C PHE A 2 6.90 -14.38 0.22
N VAL A 3 8.00 -13.93 0.83
CA VAL A 3 8.03 -12.70 1.67
C VAL A 3 7.74 -11.42 0.86
N THR A 4 8.29 -11.30 -0.35
CA THR A 4 8.03 -10.13 -1.21
C THR A 4 6.61 -10.14 -1.78
N TRP A 5 6.08 -11.32 -2.08
CA TRP A 5 4.70 -11.46 -2.53
C TRP A 5 3.71 -11.17 -1.39
N SER A 6 3.99 -11.60 -0.15
CA SER A 6 3.16 -11.25 1.00
C SER A 6 3.16 -9.75 1.26
N GLY A 7 4.31 -9.08 1.21
CA GLY A 7 4.38 -7.62 1.36
C GLY A 7 3.58 -6.87 0.28
N TYR A 8 3.71 -7.27 -0.99
CA TYR A 8 2.90 -6.71 -2.09
C TYR A 8 1.38 -6.96 -1.91
N SER A 9 1.01 -8.18 -1.53
CA SER A 9 -0.39 -8.56 -1.28
C SER A 9 -0.99 -7.78 -0.11
N ASP A 10 -0.24 -7.63 0.98
CA ASP A 10 -0.65 -6.87 2.15
C ASP A 10 -0.81 -5.39 1.78
N ALA A 11 0.17 -4.78 1.10
CA ALA A 11 0.05 -3.39 0.65
C ALA A 11 -1.21 -3.14 -0.20
N THR A 12 -1.56 -4.09 -1.08
CA THR A 12 -2.78 -4.03 -1.90
C THR A 12 -4.04 -4.15 -1.03
N LYS A 13 -4.06 -5.12 -0.12
CA LYS A 13 -5.20 -5.38 0.77
C LYS A 13 -5.44 -4.21 1.72
N GLU A 14 -4.40 -3.66 2.34
CA GLU A 14 -4.51 -2.55 3.28
C GLU A 14 -5.03 -1.27 2.58
N LEU A 15 -4.61 -1.01 1.34
CA LEU A 15 -5.14 0.09 0.54
C LEU A 15 -6.63 -0.11 0.21
N GLN A 16 -7.03 -1.34 -0.14
CA GLN A 16 -8.44 -1.66 -0.41
C GLN A 16 -9.30 -1.52 0.86
N MET A 17 -8.80 -1.98 2.01
CA MET A 17 -9.51 -1.85 3.28
C MET A 17 -9.63 -0.39 3.73
N GLU A 18 -8.60 0.45 3.48
CA GLU A 18 -8.69 1.89 3.72
C GLU A 18 -9.75 2.56 2.84
N ALA A 19 -9.83 2.20 1.56
CA ALA A 19 -10.87 2.70 0.67
C ALA A 19 -12.28 2.25 1.13
N ASN A 20 -12.44 0.99 1.52
CA ASN A 20 -13.72 0.47 2.02
C ASN A 20 -14.18 1.20 3.30
N GLU A 21 -13.29 1.42 4.27
CA GLU A 21 -13.67 2.15 5.49
C GLU A 21 -14.00 3.62 5.22
N ALA A 22 -13.40 4.22 4.19
CA ALA A 22 -13.77 5.55 3.75
C ALA A 22 -15.19 5.57 3.15
N ASP A 23 -15.54 4.59 2.32
CA ASP A 23 -16.89 4.45 1.77
C ASP A 23 -17.94 4.15 2.86
N ASP A 24 -17.64 3.24 3.78
CA ASP A 24 -18.50 2.93 4.93
C ASP A 24 -18.72 4.17 5.81
N LEU A 25 -17.65 4.95 6.07
CA LEU A 25 -17.73 6.20 6.82
C LEU A 25 -18.55 7.26 6.07
N PHE A 26 -18.52 7.29 4.75
CA PHE A 26 -19.38 8.18 3.97
C PHE A 26 -20.85 7.79 4.11
N HIS A 27 -21.18 6.51 3.97
CA HIS A 27 -22.56 6.02 4.09
C HIS A 27 -23.14 6.26 5.49
N ILE A 28 -22.39 5.96 6.56
CA ILE A 28 -22.89 6.18 7.94
C ILE A 28 -23.15 7.67 8.22
N THR A 29 -22.43 8.58 7.55
CA THR A 29 -22.66 10.02 7.73
C THR A 29 -23.99 10.51 7.17
N GLN A 30 -24.62 9.76 6.25
CA GLN A 30 -25.95 10.10 5.74
C GLN A 30 -27.03 10.07 6.84
N GLU A 31 -26.84 9.23 7.86
CA GLU A 31 -27.75 9.15 9.02
C GLU A 31 -27.51 10.26 10.06
N LEU A 32 -26.40 10.98 9.97
CA LEU A 32 -26.08 12.07 10.90
C LEU A 32 -26.87 13.33 10.55
N PRO A 33 -27.29 14.13 11.55
CA PRO A 33 -27.88 15.44 11.31
C PRO A 33 -26.83 16.44 10.82
N ASP A 34 -27.26 17.47 10.10
CA ASP A 34 -26.41 18.64 9.86
C ASP A 34 -26.24 19.44 11.18
N PRO A 35 -25.07 20.05 11.44
CA PRO A 35 -23.93 20.26 10.53
C PRO A 35 -22.89 19.12 10.49
N ALA A 36 -23.06 18.07 11.30
CA ALA A 36 -22.09 16.98 11.44
C ALA A 36 -21.85 16.22 10.13
N ARG A 37 -22.94 15.88 9.41
CA ARG A 37 -22.88 15.23 8.10
C ARG A 37 -21.95 15.96 7.14
N THR A 38 -22.21 17.24 6.91
CA THR A 38 -21.44 18.07 5.98
C THR A 38 -19.98 18.20 6.39
N ALA A 39 -19.71 18.37 7.69
CA ALA A 39 -18.34 18.52 8.20
C ALA A 39 -17.50 17.23 8.04
N ILE A 40 -18.06 16.06 8.35
CA ILE A 40 -17.36 14.78 8.18
C ILE A 40 -17.17 14.47 6.70
N ARG A 41 -18.20 14.68 5.87
CA ARG A 41 -18.12 14.48 4.41
C ARG A 41 -17.00 15.29 3.79
N GLN A 42 -16.91 16.59 4.10
CA GLN A 42 -15.83 17.44 3.62
C GLN A 42 -14.46 16.98 4.14
N GLY A 43 -14.35 16.64 5.43
CA GLY A 43 -13.10 16.14 6.01
C GLY A 43 -12.63 14.84 5.37
N LEU A 44 -13.56 13.97 5.00
CA LEU A 44 -13.28 12.72 4.30
C LEU A 44 -12.82 12.96 2.87
N MET A 45 -13.47 13.87 2.13
CA MET A 45 -13.03 14.26 0.78
C MET A 45 -11.63 14.87 0.80
N ASP A 46 -11.36 15.79 1.74
CA ASP A 46 -10.03 16.37 1.96
C ASP A 46 -8.98 15.28 2.26
N TYR A 47 -9.36 14.28 3.07
CA TYR A 47 -8.50 13.15 3.40
C TYR A 47 -8.14 12.31 2.18
N ILE A 48 -9.14 11.85 1.42
CA ILE A 48 -8.88 11.00 0.25
C ILE A 48 -8.10 11.79 -0.82
N ALA A 49 -8.42 13.07 -1.02
CA ALA A 49 -7.66 13.94 -1.91
C ALA A 49 -6.19 14.09 -1.46
N SER A 50 -5.93 14.22 -0.16
CA SER A 50 -4.57 14.26 0.40
C SER A 50 -3.83 12.94 0.20
N VAL A 51 -4.49 11.81 0.43
CA VAL A 51 -3.91 10.47 0.22
C VAL A 51 -3.53 10.27 -1.25
N TYR A 52 -4.45 10.59 -2.17
CA TYR A 52 -4.24 10.38 -3.60
C TYR A 52 -3.16 11.29 -4.19
N ASN A 53 -3.23 12.59 -3.90
CA ASN A 53 -2.37 13.58 -4.56
C ASN A 53 -0.99 13.72 -3.92
N ASP A 54 -0.85 13.38 -2.63
CA ASP A 54 0.39 13.55 -1.87
C ASP A 54 0.96 12.21 -1.39
N GLU A 55 0.24 11.46 -0.54
CA GLU A 55 0.82 10.27 0.10
C GLU A 55 1.22 9.19 -0.89
N LEU A 56 0.30 8.76 -1.77
CA LEU A 56 0.61 7.74 -2.77
C LEU A 56 1.69 8.21 -3.74
N LYS A 57 1.72 9.50 -4.07
CA LYS A 57 2.77 10.07 -4.92
C LYS A 57 4.13 9.99 -4.23
N ARG A 58 4.23 10.34 -2.95
CA ARG A 58 5.46 10.23 -2.16
C ARG A 58 5.90 8.77 -2.00
N MET A 59 4.96 7.86 -1.76
CA MET A 59 5.24 6.42 -1.70
C MET A 59 5.77 5.89 -3.04
N SER A 60 5.24 6.38 -4.17
CA SER A 60 5.76 6.02 -5.50
C SER A 60 7.18 6.53 -5.78
N GLN A 61 7.62 7.55 -5.05
CA GLN A 61 8.98 8.10 -5.10
C GLN A 61 9.92 7.44 -4.09
N GLY A 62 9.46 6.40 -3.38
CA GLY A 62 10.24 5.70 -2.34
C GLY A 62 10.25 6.40 -0.99
N GLN A 63 9.49 7.48 -0.80
CA GLN A 63 9.37 8.18 0.49
C GLN A 63 8.26 7.55 1.34
N ILE A 64 8.45 6.30 1.75
CA ILE A 64 7.47 5.57 2.56
C ILE A 64 7.82 5.77 4.03
N SER A 65 7.16 6.73 4.68
CA SER A 65 7.36 7.01 6.09
C SER A 65 6.05 7.46 6.74
N LEU A 66 5.89 7.10 8.02
CA LEU A 66 4.75 7.59 8.79
C LEU A 66 4.94 9.08 9.05
N HIS A 67 4.06 9.91 8.50
CA HIS A 67 4.02 11.35 8.74
C HIS A 67 2.65 11.80 9.22
N SER A 68 2.62 12.97 9.85
CA SER A 68 1.36 13.65 10.18
C SER A 68 0.63 13.96 8.87
N ASN A 69 -0.65 13.59 8.79
CA ASN A 69 -1.53 13.99 7.70
C ASN A 69 -2.52 15.03 8.25
N PRO A 70 -2.44 16.29 7.81
CA PRO A 70 -3.30 17.35 8.33
C PRO A 70 -4.77 17.18 7.96
N ALA A 71 -5.09 16.49 6.87
CA ALA A 71 -6.48 16.18 6.51
C ALA A 71 -7.06 15.09 7.44
N MET A 72 -6.29 14.03 7.73
CA MET A 72 -6.67 13.02 8.74
C MET A 72 -6.84 13.65 10.13
N ALA A 73 -5.90 14.51 10.55
CA ALA A 73 -5.99 15.19 11.84
C ALA A 73 -7.23 16.09 11.94
N ARG A 74 -7.59 16.79 10.86
CA ARG A 74 -8.83 17.58 10.78
C ARG A 74 -10.06 16.68 10.86
N LEU A 75 -10.12 15.58 10.10
CA LEU A 75 -11.22 14.62 10.14
C LEU A 75 -11.44 14.04 11.53
N ILE A 76 -10.35 13.61 12.19
CA ILE A 76 -10.36 13.12 13.57
C ILE A 76 -10.91 14.19 14.53
N THR A 77 -10.44 15.42 14.38
CA THR A 77 -10.89 16.55 15.21
C THR A 77 -12.39 16.82 15.03
N VAL A 78 -12.88 16.81 13.79
CA VAL A 78 -14.31 17.01 13.48
C VAL A 78 -15.18 15.96 14.17
N VAL A 79 -14.81 14.68 14.08
CA VAL A 79 -15.59 13.59 14.69
C VAL A 79 -15.55 13.67 16.21
N TYR A 80 -14.40 13.93 16.84
CA TYR A 80 -14.29 13.99 18.30
C TYR A 80 -14.88 15.25 18.94
N GLN A 81 -14.96 16.36 18.21
CA GLN A 81 -15.56 17.60 18.70
C GLN A 81 -17.10 17.59 18.61
N MET A 82 -17.67 16.60 17.94
CA MET A 82 -19.11 16.41 17.95
C MET A 82 -19.57 15.93 19.31
N ASP A 83 -20.45 16.70 19.94
CA ASP A 83 -21.03 16.36 21.24
C ASP A 83 -21.87 15.07 21.10
N GLU A 84 -21.67 14.12 22.02
CA GLU A 84 -22.46 12.88 22.09
C GLU A 84 -23.97 13.17 22.18
N LYS A 85 -24.32 14.35 22.71
CA LYS A 85 -25.70 14.84 22.81
C LYS A 85 -26.29 15.36 21.50
N SER A 86 -25.44 15.73 20.54
CA SER A 86 -25.84 16.21 19.21
C SER A 86 -26.24 15.06 18.28
N ILE A 87 -25.84 13.83 18.59
CA ILE A 87 -26.14 12.66 17.79
C ILE A 87 -27.31 11.94 18.45
N PRO A 88 -28.42 11.71 17.73
CA PRO A 88 -29.62 11.10 18.30
C PRO A 88 -29.38 9.70 18.89
N ASN A 89 -28.33 9.01 18.42
CA ASN A 89 -28.01 7.65 18.79
C ASN A 89 -26.53 7.49 19.18
N ARG A 90 -26.30 7.08 20.44
CA ARG A 90 -24.96 6.77 20.97
C ARG A 90 -24.27 5.65 20.20
N GLU A 91 -25.03 4.68 19.70
CA GLU A 91 -24.49 3.56 18.91
C GLU A 91 -23.96 4.05 17.56
N LEU A 92 -24.67 4.98 16.91
CA LEU A 92 -24.25 5.59 15.64
C LEU A 92 -22.93 6.37 15.82
N TYR A 93 -22.80 7.12 16.92
CA TYR A 93 -21.55 7.81 17.24
C TYR A 93 -20.39 6.83 17.46
N ALA A 94 -20.61 5.79 18.26
CA ALA A 94 -19.60 4.79 18.54
C ALA A 94 -19.12 4.08 17.27
N GLU A 95 -20.05 3.73 16.37
CA GLU A 95 -19.72 3.13 15.08
C GLU A 95 -18.96 4.12 14.18
N THR A 96 -19.36 5.40 14.13
CA THR A 96 -18.63 6.44 13.37
C THR A 96 -17.17 6.57 13.84
N VAL A 97 -16.95 6.64 15.16
CA VAL A 97 -15.61 6.71 15.77
C VAL A 97 -14.80 5.45 15.47
N LYS A 98 -15.43 4.27 15.51
CA LYS A 98 -14.80 3.00 15.18
C LYS A 98 -14.35 2.95 13.72
N ARG A 99 -15.20 3.36 12.78
CA ARG A 99 -14.87 3.44 11.34
C ARG A 99 -13.73 4.40 11.07
N LEU A 100 -13.74 5.57 11.71
CA LEU A 100 -12.62 6.52 11.65
C LEU A 100 -11.30 5.91 12.18
N ASN A 101 -11.35 5.18 13.29
CA ASN A 101 -10.18 4.51 13.85
C ASN A 101 -9.64 3.42 12.93
N ASN A 102 -10.53 2.63 12.32
CA ASN A 102 -10.19 1.62 11.33
C ASN A 102 -9.54 2.26 10.10
N LEU A 103 -10.11 3.34 9.56
CA LEU A 103 -9.53 4.11 8.46
C LEU A 103 -8.08 4.55 8.79
N ALA A 104 -7.88 5.11 9.98
CA ALA A 104 -6.55 5.52 10.44
C ALA A 104 -5.60 4.33 10.66
N GLN A 105 -6.11 3.18 11.07
CA GLN A 105 -5.34 1.94 11.19
C GLN A 105 -4.91 1.41 9.82
N TYR A 106 -5.81 1.30 8.86
CA TYR A 106 -5.50 0.81 7.52
C TYR A 106 -4.51 1.71 6.80
N ARG A 107 -4.60 3.05 6.97
CA ARG A 107 -3.55 3.97 6.51
C ARG A 107 -2.17 3.61 7.08
N ARG A 108 -2.08 3.36 8.40
CA ARG A 108 -0.80 3.00 9.04
C ARG A 108 -0.28 1.66 8.52
N LEU A 109 -1.16 0.66 8.40
CA LEU A 109 -0.80 -0.66 7.90
C LEU A 109 -0.36 -0.60 6.43
N ARG A 110 -1.01 0.19 5.57
CA ARG A 110 -0.56 0.47 4.20
C ARG A 110 0.85 1.04 4.17
N ILE A 111 1.15 2.04 5.01
CA ILE A 111 2.49 2.66 5.07
C ILE A 111 3.53 1.63 5.55
N PHE A 112 3.20 0.81 6.54
CA PHE A 112 4.11 -0.23 7.03
C PHE A 112 4.35 -1.34 6.01
N ALA A 113 3.29 -1.81 5.33
CA ALA A 113 3.40 -2.79 4.27
C ALA A 113 4.20 -2.26 3.08
N GLY A 114 4.10 -0.96 2.77
CA GLY A 114 4.95 -0.32 1.77
C GLY A 114 6.43 -0.24 2.16
N ASN A 115 6.75 -0.25 3.45
CA ASN A 115 8.12 -0.18 3.97
C ASN A 115 8.70 -1.55 4.32
N ASP A 116 7.92 -2.63 4.18
CA ASP A 116 8.35 -4.00 4.46
C ASP A 116 9.20 -4.54 3.31
N THR A 117 10.42 -3.99 3.23
CA THR A 117 11.41 -4.30 2.20
C THR A 117 12.30 -5.45 2.63
N VAL A 118 12.81 -6.21 1.66
CA VAL A 118 13.73 -7.32 1.85
C VAL A 118 15.00 -6.79 2.53
N PRO A 119 15.38 -7.36 3.69
CA PRO A 119 16.58 -6.94 4.39
C PRO A 119 17.81 -6.99 3.47
N SER A 120 18.67 -5.98 3.56
CA SER A 120 19.88 -5.86 2.73
C SER A 120 20.80 -7.09 2.81
N VAL A 121 20.80 -7.79 3.95
CA VAL A 121 21.54 -9.05 4.15
C VAL A 121 21.01 -10.17 3.25
N VAL A 122 19.70 -10.26 3.02
CA VAL A 122 19.10 -11.25 2.11
C VAL A 122 19.51 -10.95 0.67
N TRP A 123 19.52 -9.68 0.27
CA TRP A 123 20.04 -9.25 -1.03
C TRP A 123 21.50 -9.66 -1.25
N LEU A 124 22.36 -9.51 -0.24
CA LEU A 124 23.74 -9.96 -0.28
C LEU A 124 23.82 -11.47 -0.54
N VAL A 125 23.06 -12.28 0.20
CA VAL A 125 23.03 -13.74 0.03
C VAL A 125 22.53 -14.13 -1.37
N LEU A 126 21.50 -13.46 -1.89
CA LEU A 126 20.96 -13.72 -3.24
C LEU A 126 22.00 -13.42 -4.33
N LEU A 127 22.70 -12.28 -4.24
CA LEU A 127 23.72 -11.90 -5.22
C LEU A 127 24.94 -12.82 -5.16
N VAL A 128 25.42 -13.16 -3.97
CA VAL A 128 26.54 -14.09 -3.80
C VAL A 128 26.17 -15.49 -4.31
N GLY A 129 24.98 -15.98 -3.97
CA GLY A 129 24.47 -17.27 -4.45
C GLY A 129 24.32 -17.30 -5.97
N ALA A 130 23.84 -16.22 -6.59
CA ALA A 130 23.77 -16.08 -8.04
C ALA A 130 25.15 -16.18 -8.69
N VAL A 131 26.14 -15.44 -8.18
CA VAL A 131 27.53 -15.48 -8.69
C VAL A 131 28.12 -16.89 -8.58
N PHE A 132 27.96 -17.56 -7.44
CA PHE A 132 28.47 -18.93 -7.27
C PHE A 132 27.80 -19.92 -8.21
N THR A 133 26.48 -19.82 -8.38
CA THR A 133 25.72 -20.72 -9.28
C THR A 133 26.18 -20.55 -10.72
N ILE A 134 26.35 -19.30 -11.19
CA ILE A 134 26.87 -19.01 -12.53
C ILE A 134 28.32 -19.51 -12.67
N SER A 135 29.17 -19.25 -11.68
CA SER A 135 30.58 -19.69 -11.69
C SER A 135 30.73 -21.21 -11.76
N TYR A 136 29.81 -21.97 -11.15
CA TYR A 136 29.82 -23.43 -11.19
C TYR A 136 29.65 -23.99 -12.61
N THR A 137 28.93 -23.28 -13.48
CA THR A 137 28.77 -23.68 -14.90
C THR A 137 30.09 -23.69 -15.66
N TRP A 138 31.12 -22.98 -15.16
CA TRP A 138 32.45 -22.95 -15.78
C TRP A 138 33.33 -24.11 -15.35
N LEU A 139 33.03 -24.75 -14.21
CA LEU A 139 33.81 -25.87 -13.66
C LEU A 139 33.53 -27.22 -14.36
N PHE A 140 32.43 -27.33 -15.11
CA PHE A 140 32.03 -28.59 -15.75
C PHE A 140 32.85 -29.01 -16.98
N GLY A 141 33.79 -28.18 -17.46
CA GLY A 141 34.79 -28.58 -18.46
C GLY A 141 34.22 -29.30 -19.69
N MET A 142 33.18 -28.74 -20.31
CA MET A 142 32.45 -29.43 -21.37
C MET A 142 33.25 -29.40 -22.68
N LYS A 143 33.41 -30.55 -23.36
CA LYS A 143 34.10 -30.64 -24.67
C LYS A 143 33.52 -29.69 -25.73
N ASN A 144 32.23 -29.35 -25.62
CA ASN A 144 31.54 -28.44 -26.52
C ASN A 144 31.30 -27.08 -25.84
N ILE A 145 32.20 -26.12 -26.10
CA ILE A 145 32.16 -24.78 -25.52
C ILE A 145 30.85 -24.02 -25.86
N ARG A 146 30.25 -24.28 -27.04
CA ARG A 146 29.00 -23.63 -27.45
C ARG A 146 27.82 -24.06 -26.57
N ALA A 147 27.75 -25.35 -26.24
CA ALA A 147 26.72 -25.88 -25.34
C ALA A 147 26.89 -25.32 -23.92
N GLN A 148 28.13 -25.20 -23.44
CA GLN A 148 28.45 -24.58 -22.16
C GLN A 148 28.01 -23.10 -22.09
N TYR A 149 28.26 -22.31 -23.13
CA TYR A 149 27.78 -20.93 -23.21
C TYR A 149 26.25 -20.82 -23.26
N MET A 150 25.55 -21.73 -23.95
CA MET A 150 24.08 -21.72 -23.97
C MET A 150 23.52 -22.00 -22.57
N ILE A 151 24.04 -23.00 -21.86
CA ILE A 151 23.58 -23.33 -20.50
C ILE A 151 23.87 -22.18 -19.53
N ALA A 152 25.07 -21.61 -19.57
CA ALA A 152 25.44 -20.47 -18.74
C ALA A 152 24.56 -19.24 -19.01
N THR A 153 24.29 -18.93 -20.28
CA THR A 153 23.43 -17.81 -20.68
C THR A 153 22.00 -18.02 -20.18
N THR A 154 21.39 -19.18 -20.45
CA THR A 154 20.02 -19.48 -20.02
C THR A 154 19.89 -19.41 -18.50
N LEU A 155 20.84 -19.98 -17.76
CA LEU A 155 20.86 -19.92 -16.30
C LEU A 155 20.99 -18.49 -15.79
N THR A 156 21.87 -17.70 -16.39
CA THR A 156 22.06 -16.28 -16.03
C THR A 156 20.77 -15.51 -16.26
N VAL A 157 20.13 -15.67 -17.41
CA VAL A 157 18.84 -15.03 -17.73
C VAL A 157 17.77 -15.43 -16.71
N THR A 158 17.66 -16.71 -16.37
CA THR A 158 16.70 -17.18 -15.36
C THR A 158 16.95 -16.56 -14.00
N ILE A 159 18.20 -16.52 -13.53
CA ILE A 159 18.55 -15.91 -12.23
C ILE A 159 18.26 -14.41 -12.25
N THR A 160 18.63 -13.70 -13.33
CA THR A 160 18.35 -12.28 -13.49
C THR A 160 16.85 -12.00 -13.49
N LEU A 161 16.03 -12.82 -14.16
CA LEU A 161 14.57 -12.67 -14.15
C LEU A 161 13.99 -12.89 -12.75
N ILE A 162 14.49 -13.85 -11.99
CA ILE A 162 14.05 -14.09 -10.60
C ILE A 162 14.43 -12.92 -9.70
N LEU A 163 15.67 -12.41 -9.81
CA LEU A 163 16.12 -11.24 -9.04
C LEU A 163 15.33 -9.98 -9.41
N PHE A 164 15.04 -9.79 -10.70
CA PHE A 164 14.19 -8.72 -11.19
C PHE A 164 12.77 -8.81 -10.62
N LEU A 165 12.17 -10.00 -10.62
CA LEU A 165 10.85 -10.22 -10.02
C LEU A 165 10.85 -9.92 -8.52
N ILE A 166 11.87 -10.37 -7.78
CA ILE A 166 12.03 -10.06 -6.35
C ILE A 166 12.09 -8.54 -6.16
N TYR A 167 12.91 -7.83 -6.94
CA TYR A 167 13.04 -6.38 -6.86
C TYR A 167 11.72 -5.63 -7.09
N VAL A 168 10.95 -6.04 -8.11
CA VAL A 168 9.65 -5.43 -8.42
C VAL A 168 8.65 -5.66 -7.28
N LEU A 169 8.58 -6.89 -6.73
CA LEU A 169 7.67 -7.20 -5.62
C LEU A 169 8.10 -6.53 -4.30
N ASP A 170 9.39 -6.26 -4.13
CA ASP A 170 9.96 -5.57 -2.98
C ASP A 170 9.58 -4.08 -2.92
N HIS A 171 9.16 -3.50 -4.04
CA HIS A 171 8.78 -2.09 -4.13
C HIS A 171 7.34 -1.92 -4.66
N PRO A 172 6.32 -2.28 -3.87
CA PRO A 172 4.94 -2.39 -4.33
C PRO A 172 4.34 -1.06 -4.85
N PHE A 173 4.84 0.09 -4.40
CA PHE A 173 4.34 1.40 -4.83
C PHE A 173 5.15 2.05 -5.96
N THR A 174 6.26 1.45 -6.40
CA THR A 174 7.14 2.03 -7.44
C THR A 174 7.07 1.23 -8.76
N GLY A 175 7.38 1.88 -9.88
CA GLY A 175 7.48 1.22 -11.20
C GLY A 175 6.14 0.94 -11.91
N THR A 176 6.19 0.04 -12.90
CA THR A 176 5.07 -0.26 -13.81
C THR A 176 4.04 -1.24 -13.24
N SER A 177 4.41 -2.02 -12.21
CA SER A 177 3.53 -2.95 -11.49
C SER A 177 3.23 -2.43 -10.08
N LYS A 178 2.93 -1.14 -9.98
CA LYS A 178 2.52 -0.49 -8.74
C LYS A 178 1.16 -1.03 -8.26
N VAL A 179 0.94 -1.04 -6.95
CA VAL A 179 -0.38 -1.25 -6.36
C VAL A 179 -1.39 -0.31 -7.03
N SER A 180 -2.53 -0.87 -7.47
CA SER A 180 -3.57 -0.12 -8.16
C SER A 180 -4.16 0.95 -7.25
N ASP A 181 -4.27 2.18 -7.75
CA ASP A 181 -4.99 3.29 -7.11
C ASP A 181 -6.50 3.25 -7.38
N GLU A 182 -6.99 2.24 -8.11
CA GLU A 182 -8.41 2.07 -8.47
C GLU A 182 -9.37 2.10 -7.28
N PRO A 183 -9.12 1.40 -6.15
CA PRO A 183 -10.06 1.41 -5.03
C PRO A 183 -10.31 2.83 -4.49
N LEU A 184 -9.27 3.65 -4.37
CA LEU A 184 -9.43 5.05 -3.94
C LEU A 184 -10.08 5.92 -5.03
N ARG A 185 -9.83 5.64 -6.31
CA ARG A 185 -10.49 6.34 -7.43
C ARG A 185 -11.98 6.07 -7.48
N GLU A 186 -12.41 4.84 -7.24
CA GLU A 186 -13.81 4.47 -7.16
C GLU A 186 -14.50 5.21 -6.01
N VAL A 187 -13.89 5.20 -4.82
CA VAL A 187 -14.43 5.95 -3.67
C VAL A 187 -14.47 7.45 -3.95
N MET A 188 -13.42 8.06 -4.50
CA MET A 188 -13.47 9.47 -4.90
C MET A 188 -14.60 9.77 -5.89
N ALA A 189 -14.85 8.87 -6.85
CA ALA A 189 -15.93 9.05 -7.82
C ALA A 189 -17.32 8.93 -7.17
N ILE A 190 -17.49 8.09 -6.15
CA ILE A 190 -18.71 7.99 -5.34
C ILE A 190 -18.92 9.28 -4.56
N LEU A 191 -17.88 9.73 -3.84
CA LEU A 191 -17.93 10.96 -3.03
C LEU A 191 -18.22 12.23 -3.84
N GLN A 192 -17.82 12.29 -5.12
CA GLN A 192 -18.05 13.44 -5.99
C GLN A 192 -19.42 13.44 -6.67
N LYS A 193 -20.12 12.29 -6.71
CA LYS A 193 -21.42 12.17 -7.38
C LYS A 193 -22.62 12.54 -6.49
N GLU A 194 -22.43 12.59 -5.18
CA GLU A 194 -23.46 12.91 -4.17
C GLU A 194 -23.25 14.26 -3.46
#